data_AF-A0A6N8H795-F1
#
_entry.id   AF-A0A6N8H795-F1
#
_cell.length_a   1.000
_cell.length_b   1.000
_cell.length_c   1.000
_cell.angle_alpha   90.00
_cell.angle_beta   90.00
_cell.angle_gamma   90.00
#
_symmetry.space_group_name_H-M   'P 1'
#
loop_
_entity.id
_entity.type
_entity.pdbx_description
1 polymer ?
#
loop_
_entity_poly.entity_id
_entity_poly.type
_entity_poly.pdbx_seq_one_letter_code
_entity_poly.pdbx_strand_id
1 'polypeptide(L)'
;MEPETLADTAPAAWFGAAQLDEAGYVASMSVCGEAFSGTRLRRALALRSTCFAVQYADGTFTFTTRGYGHCVGLSQHGAQSMAEGGADWREILTYYFPGCEVVE
;
A
#
# COMPACT_ATOMS: atom_id res chain seq x y z
N MET A 1 -9.94 -38.39 -9.38
CA MET A 1 -9.40 -37.23 -10.12
C MET A 1 -9.06 -36.23 -9.04
N GLU A 2 -7.84 -36.32 -8.52
CA GLU A 2 -7.36 -35.41 -7.47
C GLU A 2 -7.34 -33.98 -8.04
N PRO A 3 -7.73 -32.95 -7.28
CA PRO A 3 -7.59 -31.59 -7.76
C PRO A 3 -6.09 -31.32 -7.89
N GLU A 4 -5.60 -31.02 -9.09
CA GLU A 4 -4.23 -30.57 -9.30
C GLU A 4 -4.03 -29.32 -8.43
N THR A 5 -3.39 -29.50 -7.28
CA THR A 5 -3.26 -28.46 -6.28
C THR A 5 -2.34 -27.40 -6.85
N LEU A 6 -2.85 -26.18 -7.00
CA LEU A 6 -2.10 -24.93 -7.28
C LEU A 6 -0.85 -24.73 -6.37
N ALA A 7 -0.72 -25.53 -5.31
CA ALA A 7 0.42 -25.61 -4.40
C ALA A 7 1.74 -26.08 -5.04
N ASP A 8 1.73 -26.62 -6.27
CA ASP A 8 2.94 -27.14 -6.94
C ASP A 8 3.65 -26.12 -7.86
N THR A 9 3.27 -24.84 -7.77
CA THR A 9 3.96 -23.76 -8.47
C THR A 9 5.22 -23.32 -7.73
N ALA A 10 6.32 -23.13 -8.46
CA ALA A 10 7.58 -22.64 -7.90
C ALA A 10 7.35 -21.32 -7.12
N PRO A 11 7.95 -21.12 -5.93
CA PRO A 11 7.69 -19.93 -5.11
C PRO A 11 7.87 -18.59 -5.84
N ALA A 12 8.80 -18.53 -6.79
CA ALA A 12 9.00 -17.37 -7.66
C ALA A 12 7.74 -16.91 -8.41
N ALA A 13 6.77 -17.79 -8.62
CA ALA A 13 5.51 -17.53 -9.32
C ALA A 13 4.31 -17.32 -8.38
N TRP A 14 4.48 -17.41 -7.06
CA TRP A 14 3.37 -17.27 -6.11
C TRP A 14 2.75 -15.88 -6.16
N PHE A 15 3.56 -14.82 -6.27
CA PHE A 15 3.06 -13.45 -6.38
C PHE A 15 3.03 -13.03 -7.85
N GLY A 16 1.83 -12.74 -8.35
CA GLY A 16 1.63 -12.19 -9.70
C GLY A 16 1.86 -10.68 -9.78
N ALA A 17 1.67 -10.13 -10.98
CA ALA A 17 1.73 -8.68 -11.18
C ALA A 17 0.67 -7.95 -10.34
N ALA A 18 1.08 -6.87 -9.67
CA ALA A 18 0.18 -6.00 -8.94
C ALA A 18 -0.57 -5.06 -9.89
N GLN A 19 -1.88 -4.91 -9.69
CA GLN A 19 -2.65 -3.81 -10.25
C GLN A 19 -2.56 -2.62 -9.30
N LEU A 20 -2.07 -1.49 -9.81
CA LEU A 20 -1.91 -0.26 -9.03
C LEU A 20 -3.10 0.68 -9.22
N ASP A 21 -3.45 1.44 -8.19
CA ASP A 21 -4.35 2.59 -8.31
C ASP A 21 -3.62 3.82 -8.87
N GLU A 22 -4.34 4.92 -9.07
CA GLU A 22 -3.80 6.19 -9.61
C GLU A 22 -2.70 6.79 -8.74
N ALA A 23 -2.69 6.50 -7.43
CA ALA A 23 -1.68 6.96 -6.48
C ALA A 23 -0.46 6.01 -6.40
N GLY A 24 -0.47 4.90 -7.15
CA GLY A 24 0.61 3.92 -7.19
C GLY A 24 0.58 2.92 -6.03
N TYR A 25 -0.56 2.76 -5.35
CA TYR A 25 -0.76 1.74 -4.33
C TYR A 25 -1.30 0.44 -4.94
N VAL A 26 -0.97 -0.71 -4.35
CA VAL A 26 -1.49 -2.00 -4.79
C VAL A 26 -2.99 -2.04 -4.51
N ALA A 27 -3.81 -1.98 -5.56
CA ALA A 27 -5.26 -2.14 -5.48
C ALA A 27 -5.61 -3.63 -5.37
N SER A 28 -5.02 -4.45 -6.24
CA SER A 28 -5.09 -5.91 -6.18
C SER A 28 -3.79 -6.57 -6.62
N MET A 29 -3.60 -7.82 -6.23
CA MET A 29 -2.49 -8.67 -6.68
C MET A 29 -2.92 -10.13 -6.61
N SER A 30 -2.49 -10.92 -7.60
CA SER A 30 -2.69 -12.37 -7.56
C SER A 30 -1.67 -13.02 -6.62
N VAL A 31 -2.15 -13.90 -5.75
CA VAL A 31 -1.31 -14.78 -4.92
C VAL A 31 -1.77 -16.21 -5.12
N CYS A 32 -0.88 -17.07 -5.62
CA CYS A 32 -1.14 -18.47 -5.95
C CYS A 32 -2.37 -18.66 -6.88
N GLY A 33 -2.60 -17.73 -7.80
CA GLY A 33 -3.71 -17.77 -8.75
C GLY A 33 -5.02 -17.16 -8.25
N GLU A 34 -5.13 -16.79 -6.96
CA GLU A 34 -6.30 -16.09 -6.41
C GLU A 34 -6.01 -14.58 -6.29
N ALA A 35 -6.99 -13.74 -6.64
CA ALA A 35 -6.86 -12.29 -6.53
C ALA A 35 -7.17 -11.81 -5.10
N PHE A 36 -6.26 -11.02 -4.54
CA PHE A 36 -6.44 -10.38 -3.23
C PHE A 36 -6.35 -8.86 -3.37
N SER A 37 -7.09 -8.13 -2.54
CA SER A 37 -6.91 -6.68 -2.43
C SER A 37 -5.60 -6.35 -1.73
N GLY A 38 -4.97 -5.22 -2.08
CA GLY A 38 -3.76 -4.77 -1.41
C GLY A 38 -3.96 -4.54 0.10
N THR A 39 -5.15 -4.10 0.52
CA THR A 39 -5.49 -3.97 1.94
C THR A 39 -5.52 -5.31 2.67
N ARG A 40 -6.06 -6.37 2.04
CA ARG A 40 -6.05 -7.73 2.61
C ARG A 40 -4.62 -8.24 2.74
N LEU A 41 -3.79 -8.04 1.72
CA LEU A 41 -2.38 -8.45 1.71
C LEU A 41 -1.55 -7.69 2.74
N ARG A 42 -1.70 -6.36 2.82
CA ARG A 42 -1.05 -5.53 3.83
C ARG A 42 -1.31 -6.05 5.24
N ARG A 43 -2.57 -6.38 5.55
CA ARG A 43 -2.95 -6.90 6.88
C ARG A 43 -2.38 -8.30 7.12
N ALA A 44 -2.52 -9.20 6.16
CA ALA A 44 -2.07 -10.59 6.28
C ALA A 44 -0.54 -10.70 6.46
N LEU A 45 0.22 -9.84 5.77
CA LEU A 45 1.68 -9.84 5.78
C LEU A 45 2.27 -8.79 6.72
N ALA A 46 1.45 -8.14 7.54
CA ALA A 46 1.84 -7.07 8.47
C ALA A 46 2.69 -5.94 7.82
N LEU A 47 2.36 -5.59 6.57
CA LEU A 47 3.06 -4.54 5.83
C LEU A 47 2.65 -3.14 6.32
N ARG A 48 3.60 -2.20 6.23
CA ARG A 48 3.42 -0.81 6.68
C ARG A 48 2.36 -0.04 5.89
N SER A 49 2.22 -0.33 4.59
CA SER A 49 1.27 0.31 3.68
C SER A 49 0.86 -0.66 2.56
N THR A 50 -0.12 -0.24 1.74
CA THR A 50 -0.47 -0.91 0.48
C THR A 50 0.47 -0.51 -0.67
N CYS A 51 1.42 0.40 -0.42
CA CYS A 51 2.46 0.75 -1.37
C CYS A 51 3.64 -0.19 -1.22
N PHE A 52 3.63 -1.33 -1.90
CA PHE A 52 4.71 -2.29 -1.78
C PHE A 52 5.05 -2.98 -3.11
N ALA A 53 6.29 -3.44 -3.18
CA ALA A 53 6.76 -4.38 -4.20
C ALA A 53 7.26 -5.65 -3.52
N VAL A 54 7.14 -6.78 -4.20
CA VAL A 54 7.62 -8.08 -3.76
C VAL A 54 8.65 -8.61 -4.75
N GLN A 55 9.74 -9.16 -4.22
CA GLN A 55 10.79 -9.81 -5.00
C GLN A 55 11.09 -11.17 -4.38
N TYR A 56 11.39 -12.17 -5.20
CA TYR A 56 11.82 -13.49 -4.76
C TYR A 56 13.25 -13.76 -5.25
N ALA A 57 14.16 -14.03 -4.32
CA ALA A 57 15.54 -14.40 -4.61
C ALA A 57 16.06 -15.31 -3.48
N ASP A 58 16.89 -16.29 -3.82
CA ASP A 58 17.60 -17.15 -2.85
C ASP A 58 16.69 -17.77 -1.78
N GLY A 59 15.50 -18.25 -2.18
CA GLY A 59 14.55 -18.87 -1.25
C GLY A 59 13.77 -17.88 -0.36
N THR A 60 13.94 -16.57 -0.57
CA THR A 60 13.40 -15.51 0.30
C THR A 60 12.51 -14.55 -0.48
N PHE A 61 11.39 -14.16 0.13
CA PHE A 61 10.58 -13.04 -0.35
C PHE A 61 10.97 -11.75 0.37
N THR A 62 11.33 -10.73 -0.40
CA THR A 62 11.62 -9.39 0.11
C THR A 62 10.48 -8.45 -0.27
N PHE A 63 9.87 -7.83 0.76
CA PHE A 63 8.83 -6.82 0.59
C PHE A 63 9.39 -5.43 0.85
N THR A 64 9.34 -4.56 -0.14
CA THR A 64 9.76 -3.16 -0.02
C THR A 64 8.52 -2.29 0.04
N THR A 65 8.28 -1.64 1.18
CA THR A 65 7.11 -0.75 1.40
C THR A 65 7.50 0.73 1.37
N ARG A 66 6.63 1.60 0.85
CA ARG A 66 6.75 3.06 0.96
C ARG A 66 5.62 3.67 1.79
N GLY A 67 5.94 4.61 2.67
CA GLY A 67 4.98 5.22 3.57
C GLY A 67 4.51 4.29 4.68
N TYR A 68 3.63 4.80 5.54
CA TYR A 68 3.08 4.07 6.69
C TYR A 68 1.63 4.48 6.93
N GLY A 69 0.75 3.50 7.07
CA GLY A 69 -0.68 3.72 7.33
C GLY A 69 -1.56 3.35 6.15
N HIS A 70 -2.78 3.89 6.13
CA HIS A 70 -3.77 3.64 5.07
C HIS A 70 -3.63 4.60 3.88
N CYS A 71 -2.75 5.61 3.97
CA CYS A 71 -2.36 6.49 2.87
C CYS A 71 -3.50 7.30 2.22
N VAL A 72 -4.48 7.74 3.01
CA VAL A 72 -5.60 8.60 2.57
C VAL A 72 -5.68 9.84 3.45
N GLY A 73 -5.90 11.01 2.85
CA GLY A 73 -6.06 12.29 3.55
C GLY A 73 -4.73 12.86 4.00
N LEU A 74 -4.63 13.20 5.28
CA LEU A 74 -3.49 13.93 5.85
C LEU A 74 -2.30 13.01 6.15
N SER A 75 -1.14 13.33 5.56
CA SER A 75 0.13 12.76 5.97
C SER A 75 0.63 13.49 7.22
N GLN A 76 0.76 12.79 8.35
CA GLN A 76 1.24 13.40 9.60
C GLN A 76 2.66 13.97 9.47
N HIS A 77 3.56 13.24 8.81
CA HIS A 77 4.91 13.74 8.53
C HIS A 77 4.91 14.93 7.58
N GLY A 78 4.02 14.93 6.58
CA GLY A 78 3.90 16.05 5.66
C GLY A 78 3.31 17.29 6.34
N ALA A 79 2.30 17.11 7.19
CA ALA A 79 1.76 18.18 8.04
C ALA A 79 2.82 18.76 8.98
N GLN A 80 3.65 17.92 9.60
CA GLN A 80 4.78 18.37 10.42
C GLN A 80 5.76 19.21 9.58
N SER A 81 6.16 18.72 8.41
CA SER A 81 7.08 19.44 7.52
C SER A 81 6.51 20.78 7.04
N MET A 82 5.21 20.84 6.77
CA MET A 82 4.52 22.09 6.45
C MET A 82 4.54 23.07 7.62
N ALA A 83 4.28 22.59 8.85
CA ALA A 83 4.34 23.41 10.06
C ALA A 83 5.77 23.92 10.34
N GLU A 84 6.79 23.07 10.17
CA GLU A 84 8.20 23.45 10.26
C GLU A 84 8.58 24.51 9.19
N GLY A 85 7.91 24.47 8.04
CA GLY A 85 7.99 25.49 6.98
C GLY A 85 7.19 26.76 7.26
N GLY A 86 6.48 26.85 8.39
CA GLY A 86 5.71 28.02 8.82
C GLY A 86 4.23 28.02 8.47
N ALA A 87 3.72 26.94 7.85
CA ALA A 87 2.28 26.84 7.56
C ALA A 87 1.46 26.66 8.84
N ASP A 88 0.32 27.32 8.92
CA ASP A 88 -0.63 27.13 10.01
C ASP A 88 -1.52 25.89 9.80
N TRP A 89 -2.31 25.53 10.82
CA TRP A 89 -3.15 24.34 10.76
C TRP A 89 -4.27 24.43 9.72
N ARG A 90 -4.77 25.63 9.38
CA ARG A 90 -5.81 25.81 8.35
C ARG A 90 -5.22 25.60 6.96
N GLU A 91 -4.02 26.11 6.72
CA GLU A 91 -3.27 25.89 5.47
C GLU A 91 -2.95 24.39 5.28
N ILE A 92 -2.54 23.70 6.35
CA ILE A 92 -2.30 22.26 6.32
C ILE A 92 -3.57 21.47 5.99
N LEU A 93 -4.71 21.78 6.64
CA LEU A 93 -5.96 21.08 6.39
C LEU A 93 -6.47 21.31 4.97
N THR A 94 -6.49 22.57 4.51
CA THR A 94 -6.98 22.91 3.17
C THR A 94 -6.09 22.36 2.05
N TYR A 95 -4.80 22.14 2.32
CA TYR A 95 -3.90 21.41 1.41
C TYR A 95 -4.26 19.91 1.30
N TYR A 96 -4.46 19.22 2.43
CA TYR A 96 -4.75 17.78 2.44
C TYR A 96 -6.21 17.43 2.11
N PHE A 97 -7.12 18.38 2.27
CA PHE A 97 -8.55 18.22 2.03
C PHE A 97 -9.05 19.32 1.09
N PRO A 98 -8.73 19.26 -0.22
CA PRO A 98 -9.14 20.29 -1.17
C PRO A 98 -10.66 20.49 -1.16
N GLY A 99 -11.09 21.74 -1.02
CA GLY A 99 -12.51 22.12 -0.96
C GLY A 99 -13.18 21.94 0.41
N CYS A 100 -12.43 21.58 1.46
CA CYS A 100 -12.98 21.62 2.81
C CYS A 100 -13.15 23.07 3.30
N GLU A 101 -14.21 23.31 4.08
CA GLU A 101 -14.39 24.56 4.82
C GLU A 101 -14.02 24.35 6.29
N VAL A 102 -13.28 25.31 6.86
CA VAL A 102 -12.97 25.34 8.29
C VAL A 102 -14.01 26.22 8.97
N VAL A 103 -14.81 25.64 9.88
CA VAL A 103 -15.88 26.32 10.62
C VAL A 103 -15.50 26.42 12.09
N GLU A 104 -15.84 27.55 12.73
CA GLU A 104 -15.62 27.85 14.16
C GLU A 104 -16.94 27.84 14.96
#